data_AF-A0A350IQ85-F1
#
_entry.id   AF-A0A350IQ85-F1
#
_cell.length_a   1.000
_cell.length_b   1.000
_cell.length_c   1.000
_cell.angle_alpha   90.00
_cell.angle_beta   90.00
_cell.angle_gamma   90.00
#
_symmetry.space_group_name_H-M   'P 1'
#
loop_
_entity.id
_entity.type
_entity.pdbx_description
1 polymer ?
#
loop_
_entity_poly.entity_id
_entity_poly.type
_entity_poly.pdbx_seq_one_letter_code
_entity_poly.pdbx_strand_id
1 'polypeptide(L)'
;LPFIDLGGRYVASGDPAVDYQANGQAIEAPALLAGMTWQQIASSLADSSSDQAQAILGNANYLTAAICELTGNRPASVCATSTITQLEGDLG
;
A
#
# COMPACT_ATOMS: atom_id res chain seq x y z
N LEU A 1 5.91 -12.53 -13.11
CA LEU A 1 5.73 -11.59 -11.99
C LEU A 1 4.29 -11.72 -11.54
N PRO A 2 4.01 -12.03 -10.26
CA PRO A 2 2.64 -11.98 -9.76
C PRO A 2 2.15 -10.52 -9.81
N PHE A 3 0.90 -10.35 -10.23
CA PHE A 3 0.22 -9.05 -10.24
C PHE A 3 -1.20 -9.22 -9.72
N ILE A 4 -1.77 -8.12 -9.25
CA ILE A 4 -3.18 -8.03 -8.88
C ILE A 4 -3.84 -7.12 -9.91
N ASP A 5 -4.78 -7.67 -10.67
CA ASP A 5 -5.66 -6.88 -11.52
C ASP A 5 -6.85 -6.36 -10.69
N LEU A 6 -7.11 -5.07 -10.81
CA LEU A 6 -8.22 -4.40 -10.15
C LEU A 6 -9.20 -3.92 -11.23
N GLY A 7 -10.22 -4.75 -11.47
CA GLY A 7 -11.35 -4.42 -12.34
C GLY A 7 -10.98 -4.18 -13.81
N GLY A 8 -9.88 -4.74 -14.30
CA GLY A 8 -9.36 -4.50 -15.65
C GLY A 8 -8.90 -3.07 -15.91
N ARG A 9 -8.70 -2.25 -14.87
CA ARG A 9 -8.42 -0.82 -14.97
C ARG A 9 -7.11 -0.42 -14.30
N TYR A 10 -6.74 -1.07 -13.20
CA TYR A 10 -5.46 -0.86 -12.53
C TYR A 10 -4.74 -2.18 -12.31
N VAL A 11 -3.42 -2.12 -12.26
CA VAL A 11 -2.57 -3.28 -11.95
C VAL A 11 -1.63 -2.90 -10.81
N ALA A 12 -1.65 -3.70 -9.75
CA ALA A 12 -0.60 -3.66 -8.73
C ALA A 12 0.40 -4.77 -9.03
N SER A 13 1.63 -4.38 -9.36
CA SER A 13 2.76 -5.28 -9.57
C SER A 13 3.93 -4.85 -8.69
N GLY A 14 4.59 -5.81 -8.05
CA GLY A 14 5.87 -5.55 -7.40
C GLY A 14 6.96 -5.24 -8.44
N ASP A 15 7.86 -4.32 -8.10
CA ASP A 15 9.09 -4.11 -8.87
C ASP A 15 10.13 -5.14 -8.39
N PRO A 16 10.68 -5.97 -9.30
CA PRO A 16 11.62 -7.03 -8.96
C PRO A 16 12.95 -6.55 -8.34
N ALA A 17 13.24 -5.26 -8.34
CA ALA A 17 14.45 -4.65 -7.76
C ALA A 17 14.18 -3.75 -6.53
N VAL A 18 12.94 -3.29 -6.31
CA VAL A 18 12.57 -2.43 -5.17
C VAL A 18 11.09 -2.62 -4.85
N ASP A 19 10.76 -3.29 -3.75
CA ASP A 19 9.35 -3.58 -3.45
C ASP A 19 8.66 -2.48 -2.63
N TYR A 20 9.41 -1.69 -1.84
CA TYR A 20 8.83 -0.75 -0.89
C TYR A 20 9.54 0.61 -0.84
N GLN A 21 8.77 1.66 -0.54
CA GLN A 21 9.28 2.97 -0.14
C GLN A 21 8.91 3.23 1.32
N ALA A 22 9.89 3.47 2.17
CA ALA A 22 9.68 3.91 3.55
C ALA A 22 10.69 4.99 3.91
N ASN A 23 10.25 6.05 4.59
CA ASN A 23 11.06 7.21 4.98
C ASN A 23 11.90 7.79 3.82
N GLY A 24 11.35 7.76 2.60
CA GLY A 24 12.02 8.22 1.38
C GLY A 24 13.16 7.32 0.90
N GLN A 25 13.24 6.09 1.39
CA GLN A 25 14.22 5.08 1.03
C GLN A 25 13.54 3.89 0.33
N ALA A 26 14.18 3.41 -0.73
CA ALA A 26 13.84 2.15 -1.38
C ALA A 26 14.30 0.97 -0.51
N ILE A 27 13.41 0.01 -0.24
CA ILE A 27 13.68 -1.21 0.53
C ILE A 27 13.26 -2.43 -0.29
N GLU A 28 14.13 -3.44 -0.40
CA GLU A 28 13.82 -4.71 -1.06
C GLU A 28 13.00 -5.64 -0.16
N ALA A 29 12.01 -6.38 -0.72
CA ALA A 29 11.03 -7.09 0.09
C ALA A 29 11.51 -8.25 0.95
N PRO A 30 12.66 -8.92 0.75
CA PRO A 30 13.10 -9.83 1.78
C PRO A 30 13.55 -9.05 3.02
N ALA A 31 14.22 -7.91 2.83
CA ALA A 31 14.91 -7.19 3.89
C ALA A 31 13.96 -6.50 4.89
N LEU A 32 12.83 -5.97 4.40
CA LEU A 32 11.87 -5.24 5.25
C LEU A 32 11.34 -6.09 6.42
N LEU A 33 11.15 -7.39 6.18
CA LEU A 33 10.51 -8.33 7.12
C LEU A 33 11.45 -9.46 7.58
N ALA A 34 12.71 -9.46 7.13
CA ALA A 34 13.67 -10.53 7.43
C ALA A 34 13.84 -10.72 8.94
N GLY A 35 13.65 -11.96 9.40
CA GLY A 35 13.84 -12.34 10.81
C GLY A 35 12.74 -11.87 11.77
N MET A 36 11.71 -11.16 11.29
CA MET A 36 10.57 -10.78 12.11
C MET A 36 9.56 -11.92 12.26
N THR A 37 8.95 -12.02 13.43
CA THR A 37 7.75 -12.84 13.66
C THR A 37 6.51 -12.08 13.22
N TRP A 38 5.42 -12.81 12.92
CA TRP A 38 4.12 -12.20 12.62
C TRP A 38 3.64 -11.22 13.69
N GLN A 39 3.93 -11.51 14.96
CA GLN A 39 3.52 -10.63 16.05
C GLN A 39 4.34 -9.33 16.07
N GLN A 40 5.64 -9.40 15.79
CA GLN A 40 6.47 -8.19 15.63
C GLN A 40 6.04 -7.35 14.43
N ILE A 41 5.67 -8.00 13.31
CA ILE A 41 5.12 -7.31 12.13
C ILE A 41 3.81 -6.61 12.51
N ALA A 42 2.86 -7.31 13.14
CA ALA A 42 1.62 -6.70 13.57
C ALA A 42 1.85 -5.53 14.54
N SER A 43 2.81 -5.64 15.45
CA SER A 43 3.19 -4.56 16.35
C SER A 43 3.80 -3.37 15.61
N SER A 44 4.64 -3.58 14.60
CA SER A 44 5.22 -2.45 13.83
C SER A 44 4.15 -1.72 13.01
N LEU A 45 3.14 -2.43 12.48
CA LEU A 45 2.02 -1.80 11.76
C LEU A 45 1.19 -0.83 12.62
N ALA A 46 1.23 -0.97 13.96
CA ALA A 46 0.56 -0.02 14.87
C ALA A 46 1.34 1.29 15.06
N ASP A 47 2.63 1.32 14.69
CA ASP A 47 3.48 2.50 14.73
C ASP A 47 3.65 3.06 13.32
N SER A 48 2.99 4.19 13.03
CA SER A 48 3.01 4.85 11.72
C SER A 48 4.39 5.38 11.31
N SER A 49 5.35 5.45 12.24
CA SER A 49 6.72 5.85 11.94
C SER A 49 7.62 4.67 11.53
N SER A 50 7.17 3.44 11.73
CA SER A 50 7.94 2.26 11.35
C SER A 50 8.02 2.10 9.83
N ASP A 51 9.16 1.60 9.35
CA ASP A 51 9.34 1.34 7.91
C ASP A 51 8.30 0.34 7.40
N GLN A 52 7.93 -0.66 8.22
CA GLN A 52 6.90 -1.63 7.88
C GLN A 52 5.53 -0.99 7.70
N ALA A 53 5.12 -0.08 8.59
CA ALA A 53 3.84 0.59 8.48
C ALA A 53 3.78 1.47 7.23
N GLN A 54 4.81 2.27 6.98
CA GLN A 54 4.85 3.16 5.81
C GLN A 54 4.83 2.37 4.50
N ALA A 55 5.62 1.30 4.42
CA ALA A 55 5.66 0.43 3.24
C ALA A 55 4.34 -0.32 3.03
N ILE A 56 3.85 -1.04 4.04
CA ILE A 56 2.72 -1.96 3.90
C ILE A 56 1.40 -1.19 3.86
N LEU A 57 1.17 -0.29 4.83
CA LEU A 57 -0.08 0.47 4.90
C LEU A 57 -0.12 1.56 3.82
N GLY A 58 1.02 2.14 3.46
CA GLY A 58 1.11 3.07 2.33
C GLY A 58 0.64 2.42 1.02
N ASN A 59 1.17 1.24 0.69
CA ASN A 59 0.72 0.48 -0.48
C ASN A 59 -0.75 0.05 -0.37
N ALA A 60 -1.22 -0.33 0.84
CA ALA A 60 -2.62 -0.67 1.06
C ALA A 60 -3.57 0.51 0.78
N ASN A 61 -3.13 1.76 1.03
CA ASN A 61 -3.92 2.94 0.69
C ASN A 61 -4.04 3.13 -0.83
N TYR A 62 -3.00 2.84 -1.62
CA TYR A 62 -3.11 2.86 -3.09
C TYR A 62 -4.09 1.81 -3.62
N LEU A 63 -4.05 0.58 -3.07
CA LEU A 63 -5.04 -0.45 -3.40
C LEU A 63 -6.45 0.00 -3.02
N THR A 64 -6.59 0.65 -1.86
CA THR A 64 -7.88 1.20 -1.40
C THR A 64 -8.38 2.30 -2.33
N ALA A 65 -7.52 3.21 -2.78
CA ALA A 65 -7.86 4.24 -3.77
C ALA A 65 -8.35 3.63 -5.09
N ALA A 66 -7.63 2.64 -5.62
CA ALA A 66 -8.04 1.96 -6.85
C ALA A 66 -9.39 1.25 -6.68
N ILE A 67 -9.63 0.61 -5.54
CA ILE A 67 -10.94 0.02 -5.21
C ILE A 67 -12.01 1.11 -5.10
N CYS A 68 -11.72 2.24 -4.48
CA CYS A 68 -12.65 3.36 -4.36
C CYS A 68 -13.06 3.91 -5.73
N GLU A 69 -12.14 4.09 -6.68
CA GLU A 69 -12.50 4.49 -8.04
C GLU A 69 -13.40 3.43 -8.71
N LEU A 70 -13.07 2.15 -8.56
CA LEU A 70 -13.85 1.04 -9.14
C LEU A 70 -15.25 0.89 -8.55
N THR A 71 -15.46 1.27 -7.29
CA THR A 71 -16.78 1.21 -6.63
C THR A 71 -17.58 2.51 -6.76
N GLY A 72 -17.08 3.50 -7.49
CA GLY A 72 -17.70 4.81 -7.61
C GLY A 72 -17.67 5.57 -6.28
N ASN A 73 -16.53 5.53 -5.60
CA ASN A 73 -16.23 6.22 -4.35
C ASN A 73 -17.09 5.76 -3.15
N ARG A 74 -17.25 4.43 -2.99
CA ARG A 74 -18.04 3.83 -1.90
C ARG A 74 -17.31 2.71 -1.15
N PRO A 75 -17.47 2.62 0.19
CA PRO A 75 -18.23 3.52 1.06
C PRO A 75 -17.51 4.85 1.33
N ALA A 76 -18.28 5.93 1.45
CA ALA A 76 -17.74 7.27 1.65
C ALA A 76 -16.89 7.42 2.93
N SER A 77 -17.16 6.61 3.97
CA SER A 77 -16.39 6.62 5.22
C SER A 77 -14.92 6.25 5.04
N VAL A 78 -14.55 5.63 3.92
CA VAL A 78 -13.16 5.31 3.54
C VAL A 78 -12.75 6.16 2.35
N CYS A 79 -13.55 6.16 1.29
CA CYS A 79 -13.16 6.73 0.01
C CYS A 79 -13.09 8.27 0.00
N ALA A 80 -13.89 8.95 0.84
CA ALA A 80 -13.85 10.41 0.95
C ALA A 80 -12.84 10.92 2.00
N THR A 81 -11.94 10.05 2.49
CA THR A 81 -10.82 10.51 3.32
C THR A 81 -9.81 11.26 2.46
N SER A 82 -9.22 12.34 3.00
CA SER A 82 -8.27 13.17 2.26
C SER A 82 -7.11 12.37 1.64
N THR A 83 -6.57 11.40 2.37
CA THR A 83 -5.51 10.51 1.88
C THR A 83 -5.95 9.70 0.66
N ILE A 84 -7.13 9.09 0.70
CA ILE A 84 -7.60 8.27 -0.43
C ILE A 84 -7.91 9.14 -1.64
N THR A 85 -8.61 10.26 -1.47
CA THR A 85 -8.89 11.18 -2.57
C THR A 85 -7.61 11.74 -3.22
N GLN A 86 -6.56 11.98 -2.42
CA GLN A 86 -5.25 12.36 -2.96
C GLN A 86 -4.67 11.24 -3.82
N LEU A 87 -4.61 10.02 -3.28
CA LEU A 87 -4.02 8.88 -3.97
C LEU A 87 -4.80 8.46 -5.22
N GLU A 88 -6.12 8.63 -5.26
CA GLU A 88 -6.92 8.43 -6.48
C GLU A 88 -6.40 9.33 -7.63
N GLY A 89 -5.97 10.56 -7.32
CA GLY A 89 -5.36 11.47 -8.28
C GLY A 89 -3.99 11.00 -8.80
N ASP A 90 -3.30 10.14 -8.05
CA ASP A 90 -1.98 9.60 -8.37
C ASP A 90 -2.04 8.28 -9.17
N LEU A 91 -3.23 7.68 -9.35
CA LEU A 91 -3.42 6.40 -10.09
C LEU A 91 -3.44 6.54 -11.62
N GLY A 92 -3.38 7.78 -12.13
CA GLY A 92 -3.52 8.14 -13.55
C GLY A 92 -2.27 7.95 -14.40
#